data_AF-B4GWJ4-F1
#
_entry.id   AF-B4GWJ4-F1
#
_cell.length_a   1.000
_cell.length_b   1.000
_cell.length_c   1.000
_cell.angle_alpha   90.00
_cell.angle_beta   90.00
_cell.angle_gamma   90.00
#
_symmetry.space_group_name_H-M   'P 1'
#
loop_
_entity.id
_entity.type
_entity.pdbx_description
1 polymer ?
#
loop_
_entity_poly.entity_id
_entity_poly.type
_entity_poly.pdbx_seq_one_letter_code
_entity_poly.pdbx_strand_id
1 'polypeptide(L)'
;MSWFERAKTVLIEALDIPDDDRDKAAQREGAASGESERLKKSLAAKEEMERSQIEAVGRMTHEKRRVDEENAECRSRVEDLQSKLSALQSSFDGVRGDLVKRTRVEQDSLRAENQEYVQQLGDMREKLRHAEHSLAKREQQLREENRQLLRRLEAAELRAESSTQELSITTTPLIRQIESLQKTLNQRTASWNKEEQLLIQRAEDAQLQLRSMQQLESVQNEKQELLRTRCGLLEAKLSSALAEAESARMSLRQLEHDASLKESAHSRQLATLLEELQVHQERIVGLEELQCQQQEKQHADAGAEAEQEAVKRQPVPSLLTVEAVKASSEMQPQKVPVEHSPPLSLADDSGSTEEAMMGGIIDWQTDDLDCASNSGRNQSGIIQGVHLSFMAGNTTTLEHLQSLLKQRDGELTHLQWELSRLQAERGVLDGEISHLTIELETMKEKMQSYETMEKCYEDLQHRYDALLQMYGEKVERTEELELDLVELKSAYKLQIDELLANPPPNLQRPAKQT
;
A
#
# COMPACT_ATOMS: atom_id res chain seq x y z
N MET A 1 -78.06 188.33 -35.49
CA MET A 1 -78.82 189.52 -35.91
C MET A 1 -77.86 190.67 -36.20
N SER A 2 -77.74 191.12 -37.46
CA SER A 2 -77.63 192.59 -37.74
C SER A 2 -79.03 193.22 -37.73
N TRP A 3 -79.81 192.76 -36.76
CA TRP A 3 -81.13 193.23 -36.37
C TRP A 3 -81.11 193.60 -34.87
N PHE A 4 -79.90 193.65 -34.30
CA PHE A 4 -79.62 194.07 -32.92
C PHE A 4 -78.71 195.30 -32.88
N GLU A 5 -78.78 196.21 -33.87
CA GLU A 5 -78.35 197.60 -33.63
C GLU A 5 -79.26 198.69 -34.23
N ARG A 6 -80.21 198.36 -35.14
CA ARG A 6 -81.34 199.29 -35.38
C ARG A 6 -82.35 199.34 -34.24
N ALA A 7 -82.32 198.36 -33.33
CA ALA A 7 -82.99 198.42 -32.04
C ALA A 7 -82.03 198.80 -30.90
N LYS A 8 -80.92 199.49 -31.20
CA LYS A 8 -80.09 200.17 -30.19
C LYS A 8 -80.22 201.70 -30.27
N THR A 9 -80.93 202.22 -31.27
CA THR A 9 -81.35 203.62 -31.40
C THR A 9 -82.83 203.88 -31.08
N VAL A 10 -83.62 202.88 -30.66
CA VAL A 10 -85.01 203.16 -30.22
C VAL A 10 -85.11 203.47 -28.75
N LEU A 11 -84.32 202.84 -27.87
CA LEU A 11 -84.45 203.12 -26.45
C LEU A 11 -83.08 203.09 -25.76
N ILE A 12 -82.22 203.98 -26.23
CA ILE A 12 -81.51 204.84 -25.28
C ILE A 12 -82.40 206.06 -24.88
N GLU A 13 -83.59 206.19 -25.48
CA GLU A 13 -84.76 206.90 -24.96
C GLU A 13 -84.61 208.43 -24.81
N ALA A 14 -85.75 209.08 -24.79
CA ALA A 14 -85.89 210.51 -24.75
C ALA A 14 -85.53 211.05 -23.35
N LEU A 15 -84.84 212.19 -23.37
CA LEU A 15 -84.53 213.13 -22.29
C LEU A 15 -83.36 212.73 -21.38
N ASP A 16 -82.16 213.22 -21.68
CA ASP A 16 -81.67 214.53 -21.22
C ASP A 16 -81.65 214.71 -19.68
N ILE A 17 -80.43 214.49 -19.15
CA ILE A 17 -79.69 215.29 -18.15
C ILE A 17 -79.90 214.90 -16.66
N PRO A 18 -78.85 214.76 -15.80
CA PRO A 18 -77.42 215.12 -15.96
C PRO A 18 -76.34 214.04 -15.62
N ASP A 19 -75.30 213.99 -16.47
CA ASP A 19 -73.84 213.80 -16.29
C ASP A 19 -73.20 212.76 -15.32
N ASP A 20 -72.41 211.89 -15.99
CA ASP A 20 -71.19 211.14 -15.61
C ASP A 20 -71.26 209.70 -15.07
N ASP A 21 -71.69 208.81 -15.96
CA ASP A 21 -71.30 207.40 -16.08
C ASP A 21 -69.83 207.23 -16.56
N ARG A 22 -68.97 206.62 -15.73
CA ARG A 22 -67.77 205.81 -16.08
C ARG A 22 -67.27 205.08 -14.82
N ASP A 23 -66.74 203.86 -14.97
CA ASP A 23 -65.99 203.04 -13.96
C ASP A 23 -66.71 202.03 -13.04
N LYS A 24 -68.04 201.88 -13.07
CA LYS A 24 -68.70 200.68 -12.46
C LYS A 24 -68.62 199.40 -13.33
N ALA A 25 -67.98 199.46 -14.50
CA ALA A 25 -67.75 198.33 -15.41
C ALA A 25 -66.39 197.62 -15.22
N ALA A 26 -65.38 198.25 -14.60
CA ALA A 26 -64.03 197.66 -14.49
C ALA A 26 -63.87 196.63 -13.35
N GLN A 27 -64.76 196.61 -12.35
CA GLN A 27 -64.65 195.69 -11.20
C GLN A 27 -65.30 194.32 -11.41
N ARG A 28 -66.08 194.09 -12.49
CA ARG A 28 -66.72 192.79 -12.75
C ARG A 28 -65.98 191.91 -13.76
N GLU A 29 -65.14 192.47 -14.64
CA GLU A 29 -64.32 191.66 -15.59
C GLU A 29 -63.05 191.07 -14.95
N GLY A 30 -62.47 191.72 -13.92
CA GLY A 30 -61.30 191.20 -13.21
C GLY A 30 -61.58 189.93 -12.38
N ALA A 31 -62.81 189.76 -11.88
CA ALA A 31 -63.19 188.59 -11.10
C ALA A 31 -63.41 187.33 -11.97
N ALA A 32 -63.97 187.48 -13.17
CA ALA A 32 -64.25 186.35 -14.07
C ALA A 32 -63.01 185.80 -14.79
N SER A 33 -62.01 186.65 -15.09
CA SER A 33 -60.77 186.22 -15.75
C SER A 33 -59.86 185.38 -14.82
N GLY A 34 -59.79 185.75 -13.54
CA GLY A 34 -59.01 185.00 -12.53
C GLY A 34 -59.56 183.61 -12.23
N GLU A 35 -60.86 183.38 -12.40
CA GLU A 35 -61.48 182.06 -12.21
C GLU A 35 -61.18 181.10 -13.38
N SER A 36 -61.12 181.60 -14.62
CA SER A 36 -60.81 180.80 -15.82
C SER A 36 -59.36 180.30 -15.86
N GLU A 37 -58.39 181.12 -15.44
CA GLU A 37 -56.98 180.68 -15.36
C GLU A 37 -56.73 179.67 -14.23
N ARG A 38 -57.48 179.76 -13.12
CA ARG A 38 -57.43 178.76 -12.04
C ARG A 38 -57.95 177.41 -12.51
N LEU A 39 -59.01 177.38 -13.30
CA LEU A 39 -59.56 176.13 -13.85
C LEU A 39 -58.63 175.47 -14.86
N LYS A 40 -57.91 176.22 -15.71
CA LYS A 40 -56.90 175.65 -16.63
C LYS A 40 -55.69 175.07 -15.90
N LYS A 41 -55.18 175.75 -14.87
CA LYS A 41 -54.09 175.21 -14.04
C LYS A 41 -54.53 173.97 -13.26
N SER A 42 -55.78 173.96 -12.77
CA SER A 42 -56.40 172.79 -12.15
C SER A 42 -56.53 171.62 -13.14
N LEU A 43 -56.90 171.87 -14.39
CA LEU A 43 -57.04 170.83 -15.41
C LEU A 43 -55.67 170.26 -15.82
N ALA A 44 -54.67 171.11 -16.07
CA ALA A 44 -53.31 170.67 -16.41
C ALA A 44 -52.67 169.84 -15.29
N ALA A 45 -52.88 170.23 -14.02
CA ALA A 45 -52.43 169.44 -12.87
C ALA A 45 -53.14 168.08 -12.78
N LYS A 46 -54.41 168.01 -13.20
CA LYS A 46 -55.14 166.73 -13.29
C LYS A 46 -54.64 165.86 -14.45
N GLU A 47 -54.38 166.43 -15.62
CA GLU A 47 -53.83 165.68 -16.76
C GLU A 47 -52.40 165.18 -16.48
N GLU A 48 -51.58 165.95 -15.78
CA GLU A 48 -50.24 165.53 -15.36
C GLU A 48 -50.30 164.47 -14.25
N MET A 49 -51.26 164.59 -13.32
CA MET A 49 -51.58 163.53 -12.37
C MET A 49 -52.02 162.26 -13.10
N GLU A 50 -52.92 162.35 -14.07
CA GLU A 50 -53.40 161.21 -14.87
C GLU A 50 -52.26 160.57 -15.66
N ARG A 51 -51.35 161.36 -16.27
CA ARG A 51 -50.16 160.82 -16.94
C ARG A 51 -49.23 160.12 -15.96
N SER A 52 -48.98 160.70 -14.79
CA SER A 52 -48.17 160.07 -13.75
C SER A 52 -48.81 158.79 -13.21
N GLN A 53 -50.15 158.75 -13.11
CA GLN A 53 -50.90 157.57 -12.74
C GLN A 53 -50.85 156.50 -13.85
N ILE A 54 -50.98 156.87 -15.12
CA ILE A 54 -50.85 155.95 -16.26
C ILE A 54 -49.43 155.38 -16.32
N GLU A 55 -48.39 156.20 -16.10
CA GLU A 55 -47.01 155.72 -16.03
C GLU A 55 -46.75 154.85 -14.81
N ALA A 56 -47.33 155.17 -13.65
CA ALA A 56 -47.25 154.34 -12.46
C ALA A 56 -47.95 152.99 -12.70
N VAL A 57 -49.14 152.99 -13.30
CA VAL A 57 -49.86 151.77 -13.70
C VAL A 57 -49.08 151.01 -14.78
N GLY A 58 -48.43 151.70 -15.72
CA GLY A 58 -47.55 151.12 -16.74
C GLY A 58 -46.32 150.42 -16.12
N ARG A 59 -45.64 151.08 -15.18
CA ARG A 59 -44.54 150.51 -14.40
C ARG A 59 -45.02 149.31 -13.57
N MET A 60 -46.14 149.46 -12.85
CA MET A 60 -46.73 148.37 -12.06
C MET A 60 -47.20 147.20 -12.92
N THR A 61 -47.70 147.43 -14.14
CA THR A 61 -48.12 146.36 -15.05
C THR A 61 -46.93 145.66 -15.69
N HIS A 62 -45.85 146.38 -16.01
CA HIS A 62 -44.61 145.76 -16.48
C HIS A 62 -43.93 144.95 -15.37
N GLU A 63 -43.85 145.49 -14.15
CA GLU A 63 -43.32 144.78 -12.99
C GLU A 63 -44.18 143.56 -12.63
N LYS A 64 -45.51 143.68 -12.70
CA LYS A 64 -46.42 142.55 -12.56
C LYS A 64 -46.16 141.47 -13.61
N ARG A 65 -46.01 141.84 -14.89
CA ARG A 65 -45.65 140.87 -15.96
C ARG A 65 -44.31 140.20 -15.69
N ARG A 66 -43.30 140.96 -15.28
CA ARG A 66 -41.98 140.40 -14.93
C ARG A 66 -42.08 139.41 -13.77
N VAL A 67 -42.80 139.75 -12.71
CA VAL A 67 -43.05 138.86 -11.57
C VAL A 67 -43.87 137.64 -12.00
N ASP A 68 -44.83 137.78 -12.92
CA ASP A 68 -45.61 136.68 -13.47
C ASP A 68 -44.74 135.73 -14.32
N GLU A 69 -43.80 136.26 -15.12
CA GLU A 69 -42.80 135.50 -15.87
C GLU A 69 -41.82 134.77 -14.95
N GLU A 70 -41.24 135.45 -13.96
CA GLU A 70 -40.37 134.84 -12.95
C GLU A 70 -41.11 133.76 -12.15
N ASN A 71 -42.39 133.98 -11.83
CA ASN A 71 -43.24 132.96 -11.19
C ASN A 71 -43.51 131.77 -12.12
N ALA A 72 -43.73 132.00 -13.41
CA ALA A 72 -43.90 130.92 -14.39
C ALA A 72 -42.62 130.09 -14.54
N GLU A 73 -41.45 130.74 -14.61
CA GLU A 73 -40.15 130.05 -14.63
C GLU A 73 -39.91 129.26 -13.34
N CYS A 74 -40.20 129.85 -12.17
CA CYS A 74 -40.06 129.14 -10.90
C CYS A 74 -40.99 127.93 -10.83
N ARG A 75 -42.24 128.06 -11.31
CA ARG A 75 -43.18 126.93 -11.40
C ARG A 75 -42.68 125.83 -12.33
N SER A 76 -42.20 126.18 -13.52
CA SER A 76 -41.60 125.20 -14.45
C SER A 76 -40.39 124.51 -13.85
N ARG A 77 -39.48 125.24 -13.16
CA ARG A 77 -38.35 124.63 -12.44
C ARG A 77 -38.81 123.69 -11.33
N VAL A 78 -39.86 124.06 -10.59
CA VAL A 78 -40.44 123.20 -9.56
C VAL A 78 -41.04 121.93 -10.17
N GLU A 79 -41.78 122.04 -11.28
CA GLU A 79 -42.36 120.90 -12.00
C GLU A 79 -41.26 119.98 -12.59
N ASP A 80 -40.19 120.55 -13.14
CA ASP A 80 -39.02 119.81 -13.63
C ASP A 80 -38.29 119.08 -12.50
N LEU A 81 -38.12 119.73 -11.34
CA LEU A 81 -37.52 119.10 -10.17
C LEU A 81 -38.43 118.02 -9.59
N GLN A 82 -39.74 118.23 -9.57
CA GLN A 82 -40.73 117.24 -9.14
C GLN A 82 -40.74 116.02 -10.07
N SER A 83 -40.67 116.21 -11.39
CA SER A 83 -40.61 115.10 -12.36
C SER A 83 -39.28 114.34 -12.30
N LYS A 84 -38.15 115.04 -12.09
CA LYS A 84 -36.86 114.38 -11.84
C LYS A 84 -36.87 113.59 -10.53
N LEU A 85 -37.43 114.15 -9.48
CA LEU A 85 -37.55 113.49 -8.19
C LEU A 85 -38.45 112.24 -8.31
N SER A 86 -39.59 112.33 -8.99
CA SER A 86 -40.47 111.17 -9.22
C SER A 86 -39.82 110.09 -10.10
N ALA A 87 -39.04 110.48 -11.11
CA ALA A 87 -38.27 109.55 -11.93
C ALA A 87 -37.16 108.84 -11.12
N LEU A 88 -36.45 109.57 -10.25
CA LEU A 88 -35.45 109.00 -9.35
C LEU A 88 -36.07 108.11 -8.27
N GLN A 89 -37.24 108.48 -7.74
CA GLN A 89 -37.98 107.62 -6.82
C GLN A 89 -38.39 106.32 -7.52
N SER A 90 -38.95 106.39 -8.72
CA SER A 90 -39.35 105.22 -9.50
C SER A 90 -38.16 104.31 -9.84
N SER A 91 -37.01 104.88 -10.22
CA SER A 91 -35.80 104.08 -10.50
C SER A 91 -35.20 103.47 -9.23
N PHE A 92 -35.21 104.20 -8.11
CA PHE A 92 -34.78 103.66 -6.81
C PHE A 92 -35.71 102.55 -6.33
N ASP A 93 -37.02 102.71 -6.46
CA ASP A 93 -38.00 101.68 -6.12
C ASP A 93 -37.85 100.44 -7.02
N GLY A 94 -37.53 100.65 -8.31
CA GLY A 94 -37.15 99.59 -9.25
C GLY A 94 -35.91 98.81 -8.79
N VAL A 95 -34.81 99.52 -8.51
CA VAL A 95 -33.55 98.92 -8.03
C VAL A 95 -33.73 98.22 -6.69
N ARG A 96 -34.47 98.83 -5.75
CA ARG A 96 -34.81 98.22 -4.46
C ARG A 96 -35.64 96.97 -4.66
N GLY A 97 -36.63 97.01 -5.55
CA GLY A 97 -37.44 95.87 -5.92
C GLY A 97 -36.61 94.72 -6.49
N ASP A 98 -35.68 95.02 -7.40
CA ASP A 98 -34.81 94.02 -8.02
C ASP A 98 -33.77 93.45 -7.05
N LEU A 99 -33.23 94.27 -6.13
CA LEU A 99 -32.38 93.79 -5.05
C LEU A 99 -33.13 92.83 -4.11
N VAL A 100 -34.38 93.15 -3.77
CA VAL A 100 -35.24 92.28 -2.96
C VAL A 100 -35.58 90.99 -3.72
N LYS A 101 -35.84 91.04 -5.02
CA LYS A 101 -36.06 89.83 -5.84
C LYS A 101 -34.80 88.98 -5.89
N ARG A 102 -33.63 89.58 -6.14
CA ARG A 102 -32.35 88.87 -6.22
C ARG A 102 -32.00 88.18 -4.91
N THR A 103 -32.13 88.89 -3.78
CA THR A 103 -31.92 88.29 -2.45
C THR A 103 -32.92 87.19 -2.13
N ARG A 104 -34.18 87.29 -2.57
CA ARG A 104 -35.15 86.19 -2.44
C ARG A 104 -34.76 84.98 -3.28
N VAL A 105 -34.37 85.16 -4.54
CA VAL A 105 -33.93 84.08 -5.42
C VAL A 105 -32.68 83.39 -4.85
N GLU A 106 -31.69 84.16 -4.37
CA GLU A 106 -30.49 83.62 -3.71
C GLU A 106 -30.85 82.86 -2.41
N GLN A 107 -31.80 83.37 -1.61
CA GLN A 107 -32.28 82.63 -0.43
C GLN A 107 -33.02 81.35 -0.80
N ASP A 108 -33.84 81.37 -1.84
CA ASP A 108 -34.61 80.21 -2.28
C ASP A 108 -33.71 79.17 -2.95
N SER A 109 -32.66 79.58 -3.68
CA SER A 109 -31.66 78.65 -4.22
C SER A 109 -30.86 77.99 -3.11
N LEU A 110 -30.40 78.75 -2.11
CA LEU A 110 -29.72 78.19 -0.94
C LEU A 110 -30.63 77.25 -0.13
N ARG A 111 -31.94 77.55 -0.04
CA ARG A 111 -32.91 76.65 0.60
C ARG A 111 -33.08 75.36 -0.20
N ALA A 112 -33.16 75.43 -1.52
CA ALA A 112 -33.26 74.27 -2.39
C ALA A 112 -32.01 73.38 -2.29
N GLU A 113 -30.81 73.97 -2.39
CA GLU A 113 -29.54 73.25 -2.21
C GLU A 113 -29.45 72.59 -0.83
N ASN A 114 -29.82 73.31 0.25
CA ASN A 114 -29.86 72.72 1.59
C ASN A 114 -30.87 71.57 1.69
N GLN A 115 -32.03 71.65 1.04
CA GLN A 115 -33.00 70.56 1.00
C GLN A 115 -32.45 69.34 0.25
N GLU A 116 -31.77 69.54 -0.87
CA GLU A 116 -31.11 68.47 -1.62
C GLU A 116 -30.01 67.79 -0.78
N TYR A 117 -29.16 68.57 -0.09
CA TYR A 117 -28.17 68.01 0.82
C TYR A 117 -28.80 67.23 1.98
N VAL A 118 -29.90 67.73 2.55
CA VAL A 118 -30.63 67.01 3.60
C VAL A 118 -31.22 65.71 3.08
N GLN A 119 -31.78 65.70 1.86
CA GLN A 119 -32.29 64.49 1.21
C GLN A 119 -31.16 63.48 0.95
N GLN A 120 -30.05 63.92 0.35
CA GLN A 120 -28.88 63.06 0.10
C GLN A 120 -28.31 62.48 1.40
N LEU A 121 -28.21 63.28 2.46
CA LEU A 121 -27.80 62.79 3.79
C LEU A 121 -28.80 61.79 4.36
N GLY A 122 -30.11 62.00 4.14
CA GLY A 122 -31.17 61.05 4.49
C GLY A 122 -30.98 59.70 3.78
N ASP A 123 -30.89 59.72 2.45
CA ASP A 123 -30.69 58.53 1.62
C ASP A 123 -29.41 57.77 1.99
N MET A 124 -28.31 58.48 2.24
CA MET A 124 -27.04 57.87 2.64
C MET A 124 -27.13 57.25 4.04
N ARG A 125 -27.84 57.87 4.98
CA ARG A 125 -28.11 57.29 6.31
C ARG A 125 -29.00 56.05 6.19
N GLU A 126 -29.99 56.06 5.31
CA GLU A 126 -30.82 54.88 5.06
C GLU A 126 -30.02 53.76 4.42
N LYS A 127 -29.23 54.02 3.38
CA LYS A 127 -28.33 53.03 2.76
C LYS A 127 -27.36 52.43 3.79
N LEU A 128 -26.81 53.26 4.67
CA LEU A 128 -25.95 52.79 5.75
C LEU A 128 -26.71 51.83 6.69
N ARG A 129 -27.92 52.20 7.16
CA ARG A 129 -28.74 51.32 8.00
C ARG A 129 -29.10 50.00 7.32
N HIS A 130 -29.42 50.04 6.02
CA HIS A 130 -29.69 48.82 5.24
C HIS A 130 -28.44 47.94 5.11
N ALA A 131 -27.26 48.54 4.90
CA ALA A 131 -25.99 47.83 4.87
C ALA A 131 -25.65 47.23 6.24
N GLU A 132 -25.78 47.98 7.33
CA GLU A 132 -25.57 47.51 8.70
C GLU A 132 -26.50 46.33 9.03
N HIS A 133 -27.79 46.44 8.67
CA HIS A 133 -28.75 45.37 8.90
C HIS A 133 -28.47 44.11 8.06
N SER A 134 -28.04 44.28 6.80
CA SER A 134 -27.69 43.14 5.95
C SER A 134 -26.40 42.44 6.42
N LEU A 135 -25.41 43.21 6.87
CA LEU A 135 -24.18 42.68 7.48
C LEU A 135 -24.48 41.96 8.79
N ALA A 136 -25.30 42.53 9.68
CA ALA A 136 -25.69 41.89 10.93
C ALA A 136 -26.42 40.54 10.70
N LYS A 137 -27.31 40.48 9.71
CA LYS A 137 -27.96 39.22 9.30
C LYS A 137 -26.96 38.19 8.79
N ARG A 138 -26.03 38.60 7.93
CA ARG A 138 -24.99 37.70 7.39
C ARG A 138 -24.08 37.19 8.50
N GLU A 139 -23.71 38.06 9.44
CA GLU A 139 -22.91 37.69 10.60
C GLU A 139 -23.65 36.70 11.53
N GLN A 140 -24.96 36.89 11.75
CA GLN A 140 -25.77 35.93 12.49
C GLN A 140 -25.84 34.56 11.79
N GLN A 141 -26.05 34.54 10.47
CA GLN A 141 -26.05 33.31 9.67
C GLN A 141 -24.71 32.57 9.80
N LEU A 142 -23.60 33.27 9.63
CA LEU A 142 -22.26 32.68 9.79
C LEU A 142 -22.02 32.13 11.21
N ARG A 143 -22.52 32.82 12.25
CA ARG A 143 -22.45 32.31 13.63
C ARG A 143 -23.29 31.04 13.83
N GLU A 144 -24.47 30.96 13.22
CA GLU A 144 -25.33 29.79 13.29
C GLU A 144 -24.73 28.61 12.52
N GLU A 145 -24.19 28.84 11.33
CA GLU A 145 -23.45 27.86 10.54
C GLU A 145 -22.23 27.34 11.32
N ASN A 146 -21.45 28.23 11.93
CA ASN A 146 -20.30 27.84 12.74
C ASN A 146 -20.72 26.93 13.91
N ARG A 147 -21.81 27.26 14.63
CA ARG A 147 -22.35 26.40 15.69
C ARG A 147 -22.83 25.05 15.17
N GLN A 148 -23.43 25.00 13.98
CA GLN A 148 -23.85 23.74 13.36
C GLN A 148 -22.65 22.89 12.95
N LEU A 149 -21.61 23.51 12.40
CA LEU A 149 -20.36 22.84 12.04
C LEU A 149 -19.66 22.27 13.27
N LEU A 150 -19.56 23.04 14.35
CA LEU A 150 -19.00 22.56 15.63
C LEU A 150 -19.77 21.36 16.17
N ARG A 151 -21.11 21.40 16.19
CA ARG A 151 -21.92 20.24 16.63
C ARG A 151 -21.76 19.02 15.73
N ARG A 152 -21.61 19.22 14.41
CA ARG A 152 -21.35 18.11 13.47
C ARG A 152 -19.97 17.51 13.70
N LEU A 153 -18.98 18.34 14.03
CA LEU A 153 -17.64 17.91 14.39
C LEU A 153 -17.64 17.12 15.71
N GLU A 154 -18.23 17.67 16.77
CA GLU A 154 -18.39 16.96 18.07
C GLU A 154 -19.12 15.61 17.89
N ALA A 155 -20.19 15.56 17.09
CA ALA A 155 -20.92 14.32 16.82
C ALA A 155 -20.13 13.33 15.93
N ALA A 156 -19.20 13.81 15.11
CA ALA A 156 -18.29 12.95 14.35
C ALA A 156 -17.17 12.42 15.26
N GLU A 157 -16.62 13.26 16.14
CA GLU A 157 -15.62 12.88 17.15
C GLU A 157 -16.18 11.83 18.10
N LEU A 158 -17.37 12.03 18.66
CA LEU A 158 -18.02 11.04 19.54
C LEU A 158 -18.26 9.69 18.85
N ARG A 159 -18.62 9.69 17.57
CA ARG A 159 -18.77 8.44 16.78
C ARG A 159 -17.43 7.76 16.50
N ALA A 160 -16.38 8.54 16.27
CA ALA A 160 -15.04 7.99 16.09
C ALA A 160 -14.54 7.40 17.42
N GLU A 161 -14.73 8.10 18.54
CA GLU A 161 -14.41 7.61 19.88
C GLU A 161 -15.19 6.33 20.22
N SER A 162 -16.50 6.27 19.95
CA SER A 162 -17.29 5.05 20.18
C SER A 162 -16.80 3.88 19.32
N SER A 163 -16.50 4.13 18.05
CA SER A 163 -15.96 3.10 17.14
C SER A 163 -14.60 2.59 17.61
N THR A 164 -13.68 3.46 18.04
CA THR A 164 -12.38 3.03 18.59
C THR A 164 -12.53 2.24 19.88
N GLN A 165 -13.49 2.60 20.74
CA GLN A 165 -13.81 1.82 21.94
C GLN A 165 -14.39 0.45 21.57
N GLU A 166 -15.34 0.37 20.65
CA GLU A 166 -15.91 -0.90 20.14
C GLU A 166 -14.83 -1.79 19.51
N LEU A 167 -13.93 -1.21 18.71
CA LEU A 167 -12.77 -1.91 18.17
C LEU A 167 -11.87 -2.41 19.29
N SER A 168 -11.60 -1.61 20.32
CA SER A 168 -10.77 -2.05 21.45
C SER A 168 -11.41 -3.20 22.24
N ILE A 169 -12.73 -3.16 22.45
CA ILE A 169 -13.49 -4.18 23.18
C ILE A 169 -13.52 -5.50 22.40
N THR A 170 -13.60 -5.44 21.08
CA THR A 170 -13.63 -6.63 20.21
C THR A 170 -12.24 -7.22 19.95
N THR A 171 -11.23 -6.38 19.69
CA THR A 171 -9.88 -6.84 19.31
C THR A 171 -9.03 -7.30 20.49
N THR A 172 -9.12 -6.65 21.66
CA THR A 172 -8.32 -7.01 22.85
C THR A 172 -8.50 -8.48 23.30
N PRO A 173 -9.72 -9.04 23.43
CA PRO A 173 -9.90 -10.44 23.80
C PRO A 173 -9.40 -11.40 22.72
N LEU A 174 -9.58 -11.06 21.44
CA LEU A 174 -9.06 -11.85 20.32
C LEU A 174 -7.53 -11.90 20.33
N ILE A 175 -6.87 -10.76 20.55
CA ILE A 175 -5.41 -10.69 20.69
C ILE A 175 -4.96 -11.56 21.87
N ARG A 176 -5.59 -11.44 23.04
CA ARG A 176 -5.29 -12.31 24.20
C ARG A 176 -5.50 -13.80 23.89
N GLN A 177 -6.53 -14.14 23.12
CA GLN A 177 -6.77 -15.50 22.69
C GLN A 177 -5.66 -16.00 21.75
N ILE A 178 -5.27 -15.19 20.76
CA ILE A 178 -4.16 -15.50 19.84
C ILE A 178 -2.86 -15.67 20.63
N GLU A 179 -2.54 -14.78 21.56
CA GLU A 179 -1.37 -14.90 22.43
C GLU A 179 -1.41 -16.19 23.27
N SER A 180 -2.59 -16.55 23.80
CA SER A 180 -2.76 -17.79 24.56
C SER A 180 -2.55 -19.02 23.67
N LEU A 181 -3.10 -19.02 22.44
CA LEU A 181 -2.95 -20.11 21.49
C LEU A 181 -1.50 -20.23 21.02
N GLN A 182 -0.85 -19.10 20.68
CA GLN A 182 0.58 -19.05 20.36
C GLN A 182 1.43 -19.60 21.51
N LYS A 183 1.12 -19.25 22.76
CA LYS A 183 1.79 -19.80 23.94
C LYS A 183 1.60 -21.32 24.04
N THR A 184 0.39 -21.84 23.83
CA THR A 184 0.14 -23.29 23.85
C THR A 184 0.82 -24.04 22.70
N LEU A 185 0.84 -23.46 21.49
CA LEU A 185 1.56 -24.01 20.35
C LEU A 185 3.05 -24.05 20.62
N ASN A 186 3.64 -22.96 21.11
CA ASN A 186 5.06 -22.92 21.46
C ASN A 186 5.42 -23.94 22.56
N GLN A 187 4.55 -24.10 23.57
CA GLN A 187 4.73 -25.12 24.60
C GLN A 187 4.65 -26.54 24.03
N ARG A 188 3.68 -26.80 23.15
CA ARG A 188 3.52 -28.07 22.45
C ARG A 188 4.74 -28.36 21.56
N THR A 189 5.14 -27.43 20.70
CA THR A 189 6.34 -27.59 19.85
C THR A 189 7.58 -27.86 20.70
N ALA A 190 7.74 -27.17 21.83
CA ALA A 190 8.84 -27.43 22.76
C ALA A 190 8.75 -28.83 23.41
N SER A 191 7.56 -29.37 23.68
CA SER A 191 7.41 -30.74 24.18
C SER A 191 7.72 -31.77 23.10
N TRP A 192 7.25 -31.57 21.86
CA TRP A 192 7.58 -32.42 20.71
C TRP A 192 9.08 -32.45 20.45
N ASN A 193 9.75 -31.30 20.45
CA ASN A 193 11.19 -31.24 20.26
C ASN A 193 11.95 -32.00 21.36
N LYS A 194 11.48 -31.94 22.61
CA LYS A 194 12.07 -32.73 23.71
C LYS A 194 11.85 -34.23 23.53
N GLU A 195 10.64 -34.64 23.15
CA GLU A 195 10.32 -36.04 22.88
C GLU A 195 11.11 -36.58 21.68
N GLU A 196 11.24 -35.80 20.61
CA GLU A 196 12.08 -36.10 19.45
C GLU A 196 13.54 -36.28 19.86
N GLN A 197 14.10 -35.37 20.66
CA GLN A 197 15.45 -35.51 21.19
C GLN A 197 15.64 -36.79 22.00
N LEU A 198 14.66 -37.16 22.84
CA LEU A 198 14.72 -38.41 23.60
C LEU A 198 14.63 -39.65 22.71
N LEU A 199 13.85 -39.60 21.63
CA LEU A 199 13.77 -40.69 20.66
C LEU A 199 15.05 -40.82 19.84
N ILE A 200 15.66 -39.69 19.44
CA ILE A 200 16.97 -39.67 18.77
C ILE A 200 18.03 -40.27 19.68
N GLN A 201 18.09 -39.86 20.95
CA GLN A 201 19.03 -40.43 21.93
C GLN A 201 18.83 -41.95 22.10
N ARG A 202 17.58 -42.42 22.23
CA ARG A 202 17.31 -43.87 22.28
C ARG A 202 17.71 -44.61 21.00
N ALA A 203 17.53 -43.99 19.85
CA ALA A 203 17.95 -44.57 18.58
C ALA A 203 19.48 -44.67 18.48
N GLU A 204 20.19 -43.62 18.92
CA GLU A 204 21.65 -43.62 19.02
C GLU A 204 22.16 -44.71 19.99
N ASP A 205 21.58 -44.81 21.19
CA ASP A 205 21.91 -45.85 22.16
C ASP A 205 21.68 -47.27 21.60
N ALA A 206 20.54 -47.48 20.93
CA ALA A 206 20.24 -48.77 20.29
C ALA A 206 21.20 -49.08 19.13
N GLN A 207 21.60 -48.08 18.35
CA GLN A 207 22.62 -48.24 17.30
C GLN A 207 23.99 -48.58 17.89
N LEU A 208 24.37 -47.97 19.01
CA LEU A 208 25.62 -48.30 19.72
C LEU A 208 25.59 -49.74 20.25
N GLN A 209 24.47 -50.16 20.84
CA GLN A 209 24.29 -51.55 21.28
C GLN A 209 24.36 -52.53 20.12
N LEU A 210 23.72 -52.22 18.99
CA LEU A 210 23.79 -53.05 17.79
C LEU A 210 25.22 -53.18 17.27
N ARG A 211 25.98 -52.07 17.18
CA ARG A 211 27.39 -52.10 16.78
C ARG A 211 28.23 -52.96 17.73
N SER A 212 27.99 -52.87 19.04
CA SER A 212 28.68 -53.70 20.03
C SER A 212 28.35 -55.19 19.86
N MET A 213 27.09 -55.53 19.62
CA MET A 213 26.68 -56.92 19.36
C MET A 213 27.25 -57.45 18.05
N GLN A 214 27.32 -56.63 16.99
CA GLN A 214 27.96 -56.99 15.72
C GLN A 214 29.46 -57.27 15.88
N GLN A 215 30.16 -56.48 16.71
CA GLN A 215 31.57 -56.74 17.04
C GLN A 215 31.74 -58.04 17.84
N LEU A 216 30.83 -58.34 18.78
CA LEU A 216 30.85 -59.61 19.49
C LEU A 216 30.58 -60.79 18.55
N GLU A 217 29.62 -60.64 17.63
CA GLU A 217 29.31 -61.65 16.62
C GLU A 217 30.51 -61.91 15.70
N SER A 218 31.21 -60.88 15.23
CA SER A 218 32.41 -61.05 14.40
C SER A 218 33.50 -61.83 15.15
N VAL A 219 33.75 -61.49 16.42
CA VAL A 219 34.71 -62.23 17.27
C VAL A 219 34.28 -63.68 17.49
N GLN A 220 32.99 -63.95 17.68
CA GLN A 220 32.49 -65.33 17.80
C GLN A 220 32.62 -66.09 16.48
N ASN A 221 32.36 -65.45 15.34
CA ASN A 221 32.51 -66.06 14.01
C ASN A 221 33.98 -66.40 13.73
N GLU A 222 34.91 -65.51 14.03
CA GLU A 222 36.36 -65.77 13.95
C GLU A 222 36.74 -66.97 14.84
N LYS A 223 36.23 -67.03 16.07
CA LYS A 223 36.47 -68.17 16.97
C LYS A 223 35.89 -69.48 16.42
N GLN A 224 34.67 -69.44 15.84
CA GLN A 224 34.06 -70.61 15.22
C GLN A 224 34.89 -71.09 14.02
N GLU A 225 35.40 -70.19 13.20
CA GLU A 225 36.27 -70.51 12.07
C GLU A 225 37.59 -71.14 12.53
N LEU A 226 38.22 -70.60 13.59
CA LEU A 226 39.39 -71.20 14.22
C LEU A 226 39.12 -72.61 14.76
N LEU A 227 37.95 -72.85 15.36
CA LEU A 227 37.56 -74.19 15.81
C LEU A 227 37.30 -75.13 14.65
N ARG A 228 36.62 -74.68 13.58
CA ARG A 228 36.38 -75.47 12.36
C ARG A 228 37.68 -75.88 11.69
N THR A 229 38.61 -74.94 11.51
CA THR A 229 39.94 -75.24 10.94
C THR A 229 40.72 -76.22 11.82
N ARG A 230 40.67 -76.08 13.14
CA ARG A 230 41.27 -77.06 14.07
C ARG A 230 40.63 -78.45 13.96
N CYS A 231 39.30 -78.54 13.88
CA CYS A 231 38.60 -79.81 13.67
C CYS A 231 39.04 -80.45 12.35
N GLY A 232 39.05 -79.71 11.24
CA GLY A 232 39.52 -80.20 9.94
C GLY A 232 40.98 -80.70 9.98
N LEU A 233 41.87 -79.99 10.68
CA LEU A 233 43.25 -80.45 10.89
C LEU A 233 43.33 -81.74 11.72
N LEU A 234 42.48 -81.90 12.74
CA LEU A 234 42.43 -83.12 13.55
C LEU A 234 41.84 -84.29 12.76
N GLU A 235 40.82 -84.05 11.96
CA GLU A 235 40.23 -85.03 11.04
C GLU A 235 41.25 -85.49 10.00
N ALA A 236 42.03 -84.57 9.40
CA ALA A 236 43.11 -84.90 8.48
C ALA A 236 44.24 -85.69 9.14
N LYS A 237 44.61 -85.36 10.39
CA LYS A 237 45.58 -86.15 11.16
C LYS A 237 45.06 -87.55 11.47
N LEU A 238 43.79 -87.66 11.83
CA LEU A 238 43.15 -88.95 12.10
C LEU A 238 43.09 -89.81 10.83
N SER A 239 42.71 -89.23 9.68
CA SER A 239 42.67 -89.96 8.41
C SER A 239 44.07 -90.41 7.97
N SER A 240 45.10 -89.56 8.14
CA SER A 240 46.50 -89.95 7.91
C SER A 240 46.92 -91.13 8.79
N ALA A 241 46.65 -91.05 10.11
CA ALA A 241 46.99 -92.13 11.04
C ALA A 241 46.22 -93.42 10.75
N LEU A 242 44.96 -93.34 10.32
CA LEU A 242 44.18 -94.49 9.88
C LEU A 242 44.76 -95.12 8.61
N ALA A 243 45.13 -94.31 7.61
CA ALA A 243 45.77 -94.80 6.39
C ALA A 243 47.14 -95.45 6.67
N GLU A 244 47.94 -94.84 7.55
CA GLU A 244 49.21 -95.43 8.04
C GLU A 244 48.95 -96.77 8.73
N ALA A 245 47.96 -96.85 9.62
CA ALA A 245 47.59 -98.10 10.31
C ALA A 245 47.08 -99.18 9.34
N GLU A 246 46.29 -98.81 8.32
CA GLU A 246 45.86 -99.72 7.26
C GLU A 246 47.03 -100.23 6.43
N SER A 247 47.97 -99.36 6.06
CA SER A 247 49.19 -99.74 5.33
C SER A 247 50.05 -100.72 6.14
N ALA A 248 50.20 -100.49 7.45
CA ALA A 248 50.92 -101.38 8.36
C ALA A 248 50.21 -102.72 8.55
N ARG A 249 48.87 -102.73 8.59
CA ARG A 249 48.10 -103.98 8.60
C ARG A 249 48.28 -104.77 7.30
N MET A 250 48.31 -104.10 6.16
CA MET A 250 48.52 -104.75 4.87
C MET A 250 49.94 -105.33 4.75
N SER A 251 50.96 -104.62 5.23
CA SER A 251 52.33 -105.15 5.26
C SER A 251 52.49 -106.33 6.21
N LEU A 252 51.85 -106.30 7.39
CA LEU A 252 51.80 -107.45 8.29
C LEU A 252 51.14 -108.67 7.63
N ARG A 253 49.98 -108.48 6.98
CA ARG A 253 49.31 -109.56 6.23
C ARG A 253 50.18 -110.12 5.11
N GLN A 254 50.95 -109.29 4.41
CA GLN A 254 51.91 -109.74 3.40
C GLN A 254 53.01 -110.61 4.02
N LEU A 255 53.60 -110.18 5.15
CA LEU A 255 54.61 -110.95 5.87
C LEU A 255 54.07 -112.27 6.43
N GLU A 256 52.84 -112.27 6.95
CA GLU A 256 52.14 -113.49 7.40
C GLU A 256 51.92 -114.45 6.23
N HIS A 257 51.52 -113.95 5.07
CA HIS A 257 51.38 -114.75 3.85
C HIS A 257 52.72 -115.34 3.40
N ASP A 258 53.79 -114.52 3.36
CA ASP A 258 55.13 -114.98 3.01
C ASP A 258 55.68 -116.02 4.00
N ALA A 259 55.41 -115.84 5.30
CA ALA A 259 55.75 -116.81 6.33
C ALA A 259 54.98 -118.13 6.11
N SER A 260 53.68 -118.06 5.85
CA SER A 260 52.86 -119.23 5.52
C SER A 260 53.34 -119.96 4.27
N LEU A 261 53.76 -119.23 3.22
CA LEU A 261 54.35 -119.82 2.02
C LEU A 261 55.66 -120.55 2.35
N LYS A 262 56.54 -119.95 3.14
CA LYS A 262 57.79 -120.59 3.59
C LYS A 262 57.52 -121.81 4.46
N GLU A 263 56.58 -121.73 5.40
CA GLU A 263 56.14 -122.87 6.21
C GLU A 263 55.60 -124.00 5.32
N SER A 264 54.80 -123.68 4.29
CA SER A 264 54.30 -124.67 3.33
C SER A 264 55.41 -125.29 2.48
N ALA A 265 56.46 -124.52 2.16
CA ALA A 265 57.62 -125.03 1.44
C ALA A 265 58.45 -125.96 2.34
N HIS A 266 58.68 -125.57 3.59
CA HIS A 266 59.35 -126.41 4.58
C HIS A 266 58.55 -127.67 4.92
N SER A 267 57.21 -127.59 5.02
CA SER A 267 56.37 -128.77 5.23
C SER A 267 56.38 -129.71 4.04
N ARG A 268 56.37 -129.20 2.80
CA ARG A 268 56.60 -130.01 1.59
C ARG A 268 57.98 -130.66 1.60
N GLN A 269 59.03 -129.93 1.96
CA GLN A 269 60.40 -130.47 2.09
C GLN A 269 60.49 -131.57 3.15
N LEU A 270 59.83 -131.40 4.30
CA LEU A 270 59.74 -132.43 5.33
C LEU A 270 58.97 -133.65 4.83
N ALA A 271 57.88 -133.46 4.09
CA ALA A 271 57.12 -134.56 3.50
C ALA A 271 57.95 -135.36 2.49
N THR A 272 58.70 -134.69 1.60
CA THR A 272 59.60 -135.39 0.66
C THR A 272 60.71 -136.14 1.37
N LEU A 273 61.30 -135.57 2.43
CA LEU A 273 62.31 -136.27 3.23
C LEU A 273 61.73 -137.48 3.97
N LEU A 274 60.49 -137.39 4.45
CA LEU A 274 59.80 -138.54 5.06
C LEU A 274 59.50 -139.63 4.04
N GLU A 275 59.08 -139.28 2.83
CA GLU A 275 58.90 -140.23 1.72
C GLU A 275 60.21 -140.90 1.33
N GLU A 276 61.31 -140.14 1.20
CA GLU A 276 62.65 -140.70 0.96
C GLU A 276 63.06 -141.66 2.07
N LEU A 277 62.77 -141.32 3.33
CA LEU A 277 63.08 -142.17 4.48
C LEU A 277 62.23 -143.44 4.51
N GLN A 278 60.96 -143.38 4.09
CA GLN A 278 60.10 -144.55 3.88
C GLN A 278 60.65 -145.47 2.79
N VAL A 279 61.04 -144.92 1.63
CA VAL A 279 61.67 -145.70 0.55
C VAL A 279 62.98 -146.34 1.02
N HIS A 280 63.77 -145.63 1.82
CA HIS A 280 64.98 -146.20 2.43
C HIS A 280 64.65 -147.31 3.44
N GLN A 281 63.61 -147.15 4.27
CA GLN A 281 63.14 -148.20 5.19
C GLN A 281 62.65 -149.44 4.43
N GLU A 282 61.83 -149.27 3.39
CA GLU A 282 61.38 -150.37 2.51
C GLU A 282 62.57 -151.08 1.85
N ARG A 283 63.59 -150.32 1.43
CA ARG A 283 64.81 -150.88 0.86
C ARG A 283 65.64 -151.66 1.90
N ILE A 284 65.67 -151.22 3.16
CA ILE A 284 66.31 -151.95 4.26
C ILE A 284 65.56 -153.27 4.50
N VAL A 285 64.23 -153.23 4.61
CA VAL A 285 63.39 -154.43 4.79
C VAL A 285 63.61 -155.42 3.65
N GLY A 286 63.64 -154.97 2.40
CA GLY A 286 63.93 -155.84 1.25
C GLY A 286 65.34 -156.47 1.28
N LEU A 287 66.34 -155.79 1.86
CA LEU A 287 67.68 -156.36 2.06
C LEU A 287 67.71 -157.38 3.21
N GLU A 288 66.95 -157.14 4.28
CA GLU A 288 66.79 -158.07 5.40
C GLU A 288 66.09 -159.37 4.97
N GLU A 289 65.06 -159.29 4.13
CA GLU A 289 64.37 -160.45 3.55
C GLU A 289 65.28 -161.33 2.68
N LEU A 290 66.20 -160.72 1.92
CA LEU A 290 67.19 -161.44 1.11
C LEU A 290 68.26 -162.14 1.97
N GLN A 291 68.59 -161.61 3.15
CA GLN A 291 69.52 -162.25 4.09
C GLN A 291 68.89 -163.50 4.75
N CYS A 292 67.61 -163.46 5.11
CA CYS A 292 66.92 -164.63 5.67
C CYS A 292 66.87 -165.82 4.70
N GLN A 293 66.64 -165.58 3.40
CA GLN A 293 66.59 -166.65 2.39
C GLN A 293 67.96 -167.31 2.12
N GLN A 294 69.07 -166.61 2.40
CA GLN A 294 70.42 -167.18 2.25
C GLN A 294 70.81 -168.06 3.44
N GLN A 295 70.34 -167.74 4.64
CA GLN A 295 70.61 -168.53 5.85
C GLN A 295 69.89 -169.89 5.83
N GLU A 296 68.67 -169.96 5.30
CA GLU A 296 67.90 -171.22 5.23
C GLU A 296 68.54 -172.30 4.33
N LYS A 297 69.25 -171.92 3.26
CA LYS A 297 69.89 -172.87 2.34
C LYS A 297 71.20 -173.48 2.88
N GLN A 298 71.81 -172.88 3.89
CA GLN A 298 73.05 -173.38 4.49
C GLN A 298 72.81 -174.40 5.61
N HIS A 299 71.58 -174.54 6.10
CA HIS A 299 71.23 -175.40 7.24
C HIS A 299 70.74 -176.83 6.88
N ALA A 300 70.59 -177.18 5.59
CA ALA A 300 70.00 -178.47 5.18
C ALA A 300 71.00 -179.64 4.95
N ASP A 301 72.29 -179.38 4.67
CA ASP A 301 73.22 -180.41 4.17
C ASP A 301 74.27 -180.93 5.18
N ALA A 302 74.19 -180.60 6.48
CA ALA A 302 75.24 -180.91 7.46
C ALA A 302 74.76 -181.47 8.82
N GLY A 303 73.78 -182.39 8.86
CA GLY A 303 73.15 -182.83 10.12
C GLY A 303 72.83 -184.32 10.30
N ALA A 304 73.44 -185.24 9.54
CA ALA A 304 73.49 -186.66 9.91
C ALA A 304 74.81 -186.92 10.64
N GLU A 305 74.75 -187.63 11.78
CA GLU A 305 75.84 -187.94 12.74
C GLU A 305 76.09 -186.92 13.86
N ALA A 306 75.37 -187.09 14.97
CA ALA A 306 75.94 -187.38 16.30
C ALA A 306 74.87 -187.29 17.38
N GLU A 307 74.69 -188.40 18.10
CA GLU A 307 73.86 -188.53 19.28
C GLU A 307 74.47 -187.86 20.51
N GLN A 308 73.57 -187.64 21.50
CA GLN A 308 73.81 -187.60 22.94
C GLN A 308 74.35 -186.32 23.61
N GLU A 309 73.77 -186.12 24.80
CA GLU A 309 74.07 -185.18 25.89
C GLU A 309 73.58 -183.73 25.70
N ALA A 310 72.50 -183.33 26.38
CA ALA A 310 72.33 -183.08 27.80
C ALA A 310 72.57 -181.60 28.19
N VAL A 311 71.48 -180.98 28.69
CA VAL A 311 71.44 -180.35 30.02
C VAL A 311 72.03 -178.93 30.18
N LYS A 312 71.10 -178.00 30.48
CA LYS A 312 71.20 -176.79 31.34
C LYS A 312 72.05 -175.62 30.77
N ARG A 313 71.56 -174.38 30.71
CA ARG A 313 70.97 -173.58 31.80
C ARG A 313 70.09 -172.42 31.28
N GLN A 314 68.88 -172.36 31.83
CA GLN A 314 68.09 -171.18 32.20
C GLN A 314 68.85 -170.20 33.15
N PRO A 315 68.23 -169.13 33.68
CA PRO A 315 67.25 -168.18 33.15
C PRO A 315 67.73 -166.73 33.44
N VAL A 316 67.01 -165.63 33.17
CA VAL A 316 65.93 -165.08 34.02
C VAL A 316 65.02 -164.19 33.16
N PRO A 317 63.70 -164.45 33.13
CA PRO A 317 62.68 -163.50 32.70
C PRO A 317 61.88 -162.99 33.91
N SER A 318 61.23 -161.83 33.77
CA SER A 318 59.94 -161.48 34.40
C SER A 318 59.76 -159.95 34.39
N LEU A 319 58.58 -159.34 34.32
CA LEU A 319 57.18 -159.65 33.95
C LEU A 319 56.40 -158.43 34.47
N LEU A 320 55.45 -157.88 33.68
CA LEU A 320 54.25 -157.13 34.14
C LEU A 320 54.49 -155.82 34.95
N THR A 321 53.63 -154.80 35.08
CA THR A 321 52.18 -154.56 34.90
C THR A 321 52.02 -153.02 35.10
N VAL A 322 51.27 -152.28 34.27
CA VAL A 322 49.86 -151.84 34.47
C VAL A 322 49.67 -150.56 35.31
N GLU A 323 48.70 -149.74 34.84
CA GLU A 323 47.92 -148.68 35.53
C GLU A 323 48.61 -147.34 35.87
N ALA A 324 47.94 -146.17 35.95
CA ALA A 324 46.65 -145.64 35.50
C ALA A 324 46.54 -144.16 35.97
N VAL A 325 45.45 -143.49 35.56
CA VAL A 325 44.79 -142.30 36.19
C VAL A 325 45.45 -140.93 35.89
N LYS A 326 44.90 -140.14 34.96
CA LYS A 326 43.79 -139.14 35.05
C LYS A 326 44.10 -137.90 35.89
N ALA A 327 43.82 -136.73 35.28
CA ALA A 327 42.84 -135.72 35.70
C ALA A 327 43.33 -134.34 35.24
N SER A 328 42.72 -133.75 34.21
CA SER A 328 41.55 -132.83 34.28
C SER A 328 42.05 -131.38 34.15
N SER A 329 41.40 -130.40 33.54
CA SER A 329 39.97 -130.08 33.30
C SER A 329 39.98 -128.93 32.26
N GLU A 330 39.31 -129.03 31.09
CA GLU A 330 37.99 -128.45 30.77
C GLU A 330 37.98 -126.89 30.73
N MET A 331 37.40 -126.16 29.77
CA MET A 331 36.31 -126.37 28.79
C MET A 331 36.65 -125.63 27.48
N GLN A 332 36.49 -126.17 26.26
CA GLN A 332 35.25 -126.44 25.49
C GLN A 332 34.31 -125.22 25.28
N PRO A 333 33.49 -125.15 24.21
CA PRO A 333 33.63 -125.82 22.90
C PRO A 333 33.16 -125.02 21.65
N GLN A 334 33.67 -125.48 20.49
CA GLN A 334 32.93 -125.82 19.24
C GLN A 334 32.21 -124.74 18.43
N LYS A 335 32.05 -124.84 17.11
CA LYS A 335 32.60 -125.60 15.96
C LYS A 335 31.82 -124.98 14.77
N VAL A 336 32.49 -124.43 13.75
CA VAL A 336 32.55 -124.86 12.32
C VAL A 336 31.26 -125.44 11.67
N PRO A 337 31.10 -125.54 10.32
CA PRO A 337 31.87 -124.96 9.18
C PRO A 337 31.03 -124.66 7.88
N VAL A 338 31.76 -124.28 6.80
CA VAL A 338 31.52 -124.44 5.32
C VAL A 338 30.46 -123.52 4.67
N GLU A 339 30.84 -122.49 3.90
CA GLU A 339 31.38 -122.40 2.51
C GLU A 339 30.39 -122.70 1.36
N HIS A 340 30.13 -121.67 0.53
CA HIS A 340 30.47 -121.54 -0.91
C HIS A 340 29.49 -120.59 -1.67
N SER A 341 30.07 -119.73 -2.52
CA SER A 341 29.51 -118.65 -3.38
C SER A 341 29.00 -119.19 -4.76
N PRO A 342 28.69 -118.42 -5.86
CA PRO A 342 28.25 -117.03 -6.17
C PRO A 342 27.06 -116.98 -7.24
N PRO A 343 26.98 -116.17 -8.35
CA PRO A 343 26.39 -114.80 -8.56
C PRO A 343 25.33 -114.64 -9.74
N LEU A 344 25.04 -113.36 -10.16
CA LEU A 344 24.32 -112.78 -11.36
C LEU A 344 22.84 -112.33 -11.13
N SER A 345 22.23 -111.24 -11.67
CA SER A 345 22.57 -110.11 -12.58
C SER A 345 21.39 -109.10 -12.71
N LEU A 346 21.60 -107.97 -13.45
CA LEU A 346 20.70 -106.99 -14.16
C LEU A 346 20.45 -105.61 -13.48
N ALA A 347 21.13 -104.51 -13.89
CA ALA A 347 20.93 -103.53 -15.02
C ALA A 347 19.71 -102.57 -14.80
N ASP A 348 19.72 -101.24 -15.02
CA ASP A 348 20.24 -100.34 -16.10
C ASP A 348 20.25 -98.87 -15.54
N ASP A 349 21.29 -98.03 -15.67
CA ASP A 349 21.64 -96.99 -16.71
C ASP A 349 20.63 -95.79 -16.80
N SER A 350 20.95 -94.49 -17.00
CA SER A 350 22.10 -93.78 -17.59
C SER A 350 22.02 -92.25 -17.33
N GLY A 351 23.16 -91.52 -17.49
CA GLY A 351 23.29 -90.09 -17.86
C GLY A 351 23.45 -89.06 -16.71
N SER A 352 24.65 -88.60 -16.32
CA SER A 352 25.63 -87.74 -17.03
C SER A 352 25.11 -86.36 -17.44
N THR A 353 25.54 -85.31 -16.72
CA THR A 353 26.21 -84.12 -17.30
C THR A 353 26.82 -83.24 -16.21
N GLU A 354 27.98 -82.68 -16.57
CA GLU A 354 28.96 -81.95 -15.75
C GLU A 354 28.67 -80.45 -15.69
N GLU A 355 29.33 -79.80 -14.72
CA GLU A 355 29.93 -78.45 -14.76
C GLU A 355 29.15 -77.26 -15.37
N ALA A 356 28.90 -76.23 -14.54
CA ALA A 356 29.43 -74.89 -14.80
C ALA A 356 29.17 -73.92 -13.63
N MET A 357 30.28 -73.35 -13.17
CA MET A 357 30.41 -72.15 -12.38
C MET A 357 30.29 -70.90 -13.29
N MET A 358 29.83 -69.79 -12.73
CA MET A 358 30.09 -68.38 -13.12
C MET A 358 29.10 -67.64 -14.06
N GLY A 359 28.70 -66.43 -13.60
CA GLY A 359 28.27 -65.28 -14.42
C GLY A 359 26.77 -65.28 -14.76
N GLY A 360 25.94 -64.35 -14.32
CA GLY A 360 26.11 -62.89 -14.32
C GLY A 360 25.46 -62.31 -15.57
N ILE A 361 24.34 -61.59 -15.42
CA ILE A 361 23.67 -60.59 -16.30
C ILE A 361 22.23 -60.47 -15.74
N ILE A 362 21.96 -59.49 -14.87
CA ILE A 362 21.35 -58.19 -15.23
C ILE A 362 19.95 -58.37 -15.80
N ASP A 363 18.94 -58.10 -14.96
CA ASP A 363 17.72 -57.44 -15.41
C ASP A 363 17.38 -56.32 -14.42
N TRP A 364 17.78 -55.11 -14.80
CA TRP A 364 17.28 -53.84 -14.30
C TRP A 364 16.77 -53.09 -15.53
N GLN A 365 15.46 -53.01 -15.70
CA GLN A 365 14.76 -51.81 -16.16
C GLN A 365 13.52 -51.65 -15.24
N THR A 366 13.41 -50.65 -14.36
CA THR A 366 13.36 -49.19 -14.61
C THR A 366 12.12 -48.87 -15.45
N ASP A 367 11.20 -47.98 -15.16
CA ASP A 367 10.86 -47.05 -14.08
C ASP A 367 9.39 -46.66 -14.40
N ASP A 368 8.61 -46.29 -13.38
CA ASP A 368 7.73 -45.11 -13.41
C ASP A 368 7.16 -44.98 -11.99
N LEU A 369 7.79 -44.13 -11.17
CA LEU A 369 7.30 -42.78 -10.87
C LEU A 369 5.88 -42.79 -10.27
N ASP A 370 5.83 -42.74 -8.94
CA ASP A 370 5.16 -41.61 -8.29
C ASP A 370 5.73 -41.36 -6.89
N CYS A 371 6.57 -40.33 -6.83
CA CYS A 371 6.94 -39.63 -5.61
C CYS A 371 5.76 -38.77 -5.15
N ALA A 372 5.16 -39.12 -4.02
CA ALA A 372 4.61 -38.15 -3.10
C ALA A 372 4.84 -38.62 -1.66
N SER A 373 5.86 -38.03 -1.05
CA SER A 373 6.21 -38.17 0.36
C SER A 373 5.13 -37.65 1.31
N ASN A 374 5.27 -38.13 2.56
CA ASN A 374 4.67 -37.74 3.83
C ASN A 374 3.26 -38.27 4.18
N SER A 375 3.01 -38.81 5.38
CA SER A 375 3.84 -39.29 6.48
C SER A 375 2.91 -39.93 7.51
N GLY A 376 3.25 -41.13 8.01
CA GLY A 376 2.86 -41.63 9.34
C GLY A 376 1.44 -42.15 9.52
N ARG A 377 1.24 -43.48 9.39
CA ARG A 377 1.21 -44.42 10.53
C ARG A 377 0.80 -45.84 10.08
N ASN A 378 1.80 -46.72 10.07
CA ASN A 378 1.85 -48.14 10.44
C ASN A 378 0.61 -49.05 10.28
N GLN A 379 0.80 -50.05 9.39
CA GLN A 379 0.79 -51.49 9.68
C GLN A 379 -0.40 -52.09 10.47
N SER A 380 -1.21 -52.89 9.78
CA SER A 380 -1.12 -54.35 9.95
C SER A 380 -1.73 -55.03 8.73
N GLY A 381 -0.90 -55.71 7.96
CA GLY A 381 -1.37 -56.78 7.09
C GLY A 381 -1.87 -57.93 7.95
N ILE A 382 -2.92 -58.59 7.48
CA ILE A 382 -3.03 -60.04 7.23
C ILE A 382 -4.32 -60.20 6.44
N ILE A 383 -4.18 -60.33 5.12
CA ILE A 383 -5.18 -60.94 4.27
C ILE A 383 -4.84 -62.43 4.27
N GLN A 384 -5.57 -63.21 5.06
CA GLN A 384 -5.79 -64.62 4.78
C GLN A 384 -7.01 -65.13 5.54
N GLY A 385 -7.96 -65.72 4.81
CA GLY A 385 -8.90 -66.68 5.38
C GLY A 385 -10.32 -66.17 5.59
N VAL A 386 -11.17 -66.44 4.60
CA VAL A 386 -12.61 -66.59 4.75
C VAL A 386 -12.91 -67.58 5.89
N HIS A 387 -13.41 -67.11 7.03
CA HIS A 387 -14.09 -67.99 7.99
C HIS A 387 -15.26 -67.25 8.66
N LEU A 388 -16.40 -67.26 7.98
CA LEU A 388 -17.70 -66.74 8.41
C LEU A 388 -18.37 -67.61 9.49
N SER A 389 -17.61 -68.30 10.35
CA SER A 389 -18.13 -69.40 11.19
C SER A 389 -18.00 -69.20 12.71
N PHE A 390 -17.84 -67.97 13.20
CA PHE A 390 -17.71 -67.72 14.65
C PHE A 390 -18.80 -66.81 15.26
N MET A 391 -19.95 -66.74 14.60
CA MET A 391 -21.13 -65.94 15.00
C MET A 391 -21.84 -66.41 16.30
N ALA A 392 -21.18 -67.14 17.20
CA ALA A 392 -21.80 -67.63 18.44
C ALA A 392 -21.04 -67.29 19.73
N GLY A 393 -19.91 -66.55 19.68
CA GLY A 393 -19.06 -66.34 20.87
C GLY A 393 -18.67 -64.90 21.22
N ASN A 394 -19.07 -63.88 20.45
CA ASN A 394 -18.31 -62.61 20.42
C ASN A 394 -19.14 -61.34 20.60
N THR A 395 -19.99 -61.27 21.62
CA THR A 395 -20.69 -60.01 21.93
C THR A 395 -19.70 -58.85 22.13
N THR A 396 -18.56 -59.14 22.78
CA THR A 396 -17.50 -58.17 23.09
C THR A 396 -16.79 -57.61 21.86
N THR A 397 -16.56 -58.40 20.79
CA THR A 397 -15.92 -57.87 19.57
C THR A 397 -16.90 -57.03 18.76
N LEU A 398 -18.19 -57.39 18.76
CA LEU A 398 -19.22 -56.66 18.05
C LEU A 398 -19.50 -55.32 18.75
N GLU A 399 -19.55 -55.30 20.08
CA GLU A 399 -19.62 -54.09 20.90
C GLU A 399 -18.40 -53.18 20.68
N HIS A 400 -17.20 -53.76 20.61
CA HIS A 400 -15.98 -53.00 20.32
C HIS A 400 -16.02 -52.36 18.92
N LEU A 401 -16.40 -53.11 17.88
CA LEU A 401 -16.55 -52.57 16.52
C LEU A 401 -17.64 -51.49 16.46
N GLN A 402 -18.75 -51.65 17.19
CA GLN A 402 -19.79 -50.64 17.27
C GLN A 402 -19.30 -49.37 18.00
N SER A 403 -18.45 -49.51 19.03
CA SER A 403 -17.82 -48.38 19.72
C SER A 403 -16.84 -47.64 18.81
N LEU A 404 -16.05 -48.37 18.02
CA LEU A 404 -15.15 -47.82 17.02
C LEU A 404 -15.90 -47.09 15.92
N LEU A 405 -17.01 -47.67 15.43
CA LEU A 405 -17.88 -47.02 14.45
C LEU A 405 -18.42 -45.69 15.01
N LYS A 406 -18.97 -45.71 16.22
CA LYS A 406 -19.47 -44.50 16.90
C LYS A 406 -18.37 -43.45 17.12
N GLN A 407 -17.15 -43.88 17.43
CA GLN A 407 -16.01 -42.97 17.55
C GLN A 407 -15.68 -42.34 16.19
N ARG A 408 -15.62 -43.13 15.12
CA ARG A 408 -15.37 -42.65 13.75
C ARG A 408 -16.48 -41.71 13.27
N ASP A 409 -17.73 -41.99 13.59
CA ASP A 409 -18.87 -41.11 13.30
C ASP A 409 -18.75 -39.78 14.06
N GLY A 410 -18.28 -39.82 15.32
CA GLY A 410 -17.95 -38.62 16.10
C GLY A 410 -16.80 -37.80 15.49
N GLU A 411 -15.75 -38.47 15.02
CA GLU A 411 -14.64 -37.82 14.31
C GLU A 411 -15.11 -37.21 12.96
N LEU A 412 -15.95 -37.92 12.20
CA LEU A 412 -16.54 -37.43 10.95
C LEU A 412 -17.41 -36.18 11.16
N THR A 413 -18.31 -36.22 12.15
CA THR A 413 -19.17 -35.06 12.47
C THR A 413 -18.34 -33.86 12.94
N HIS A 414 -17.29 -34.11 13.72
CA HIS A 414 -16.37 -33.06 14.15
C HIS A 414 -15.62 -32.43 12.97
N LEU A 415 -15.01 -33.24 12.10
CA LEU A 415 -14.33 -32.76 10.90
C LEU A 415 -15.28 -32.02 9.96
N GLN A 416 -16.52 -32.49 9.81
CA GLN A 416 -17.52 -31.81 9.00
C GLN A 416 -17.90 -30.45 9.57
N TRP A 417 -17.99 -30.33 10.90
CA TRP A 417 -18.18 -29.05 11.57
C TRP A 417 -16.99 -28.11 11.34
N GLU A 418 -15.75 -28.59 11.50
CA GLU A 418 -14.55 -27.80 11.24
C GLU A 418 -14.47 -27.32 9.79
N LEU A 419 -14.81 -28.18 8.83
CA LEU A 419 -14.83 -27.86 7.41
C LEU A 419 -15.87 -26.77 7.13
N SER A 420 -17.08 -26.88 7.70
CA SER A 420 -18.11 -25.85 7.56
C SER A 420 -17.70 -24.51 8.19
N ARG A 421 -16.99 -24.53 9.32
CA ARG A 421 -16.46 -23.34 9.98
C ARG A 421 -15.40 -22.66 9.10
N LEU A 422 -14.45 -23.43 8.59
CA LEU A 422 -13.41 -22.92 7.68
C LEU A 422 -14.01 -22.37 6.38
N GLN A 423 -15.07 -22.99 5.86
CA GLN A 423 -15.80 -22.46 4.70
C GLN A 423 -16.48 -21.12 5.00
N ALA A 424 -17.07 -20.96 6.19
CA ALA A 424 -17.65 -19.69 6.62
C ALA A 424 -16.57 -18.60 6.78
N GLU A 425 -15.45 -18.92 7.43
CA GLU A 425 -14.30 -18.02 7.57
C GLU A 425 -13.74 -17.61 6.20
N ARG A 426 -13.60 -18.55 5.26
CA ARG A 426 -13.20 -18.27 3.87
C ARG A 426 -14.20 -17.35 3.17
N GLY A 427 -15.50 -17.53 3.39
CA GLY A 427 -16.53 -16.66 2.82
C GLY A 427 -16.45 -15.21 3.32
N VAL A 428 -16.12 -15.01 4.60
CA VAL A 428 -15.89 -13.67 5.16
C VAL A 428 -14.64 -13.05 4.55
N LEU A 429 -13.53 -13.78 4.49
CA LEU A 429 -12.28 -13.31 3.89
C LEU A 429 -12.45 -12.98 2.39
N ASP A 430 -13.16 -13.81 1.62
CA ASP A 430 -13.48 -13.54 0.22
C ASP A 430 -14.30 -12.23 0.09
N GLY A 431 -15.22 -11.98 1.02
CA GLY A 431 -15.97 -10.72 1.12
C GLY A 431 -15.07 -9.52 1.38
N GLU A 432 -14.17 -9.60 2.36
CA GLU A 432 -13.20 -8.55 2.67
C GLU A 432 -12.24 -8.28 1.51
N ILE A 433 -11.75 -9.33 0.85
CA ILE A 433 -10.91 -9.19 -0.35
C ILE A 433 -11.66 -8.46 -1.45
N SER A 434 -12.93 -8.82 -1.70
CA SER A 434 -13.74 -8.13 -2.71
C SER A 434 -13.96 -6.64 -2.36
N HIS A 435 -14.19 -6.34 -1.07
CA HIS A 435 -14.37 -4.98 -0.60
C HIS A 435 -13.11 -4.14 -0.76
N LEU A 436 -11.96 -4.65 -0.30
CA LEU A 436 -10.65 -4.00 -0.48
C LEU A 436 -10.29 -3.81 -1.95
N THR A 437 -10.68 -4.76 -2.81
CA THR A 437 -10.47 -4.64 -4.26
C THR A 437 -11.27 -3.47 -4.85
N ILE A 438 -12.53 -3.32 -4.45
CA ILE A 438 -13.36 -2.18 -4.87
C ILE A 438 -12.78 -0.87 -4.34
N GLU A 439 -12.36 -0.82 -3.08
CA GLU A 439 -11.73 0.39 -2.52
C GLU A 439 -10.46 0.78 -3.28
N LEU A 440 -9.60 -0.18 -3.62
CA LEU A 440 -8.41 0.04 -4.44
C LEU A 440 -8.76 0.60 -5.83
N GLU A 441 -9.80 0.07 -6.48
CA GLU A 441 -10.27 0.59 -7.77
C GLU A 441 -10.75 2.04 -7.64
N THR A 442 -11.55 2.37 -6.63
CA THR A 442 -12.02 3.75 -6.41
C THR A 442 -10.88 4.73 -6.11
N MET A 443 -9.86 4.29 -5.37
CA MET A 443 -8.67 5.11 -5.10
C MET A 443 -7.84 5.33 -6.37
N LYS A 444 -7.76 4.31 -7.24
CA LYS A 444 -7.09 4.41 -8.53
C LYS A 444 -7.81 5.38 -9.47
N GLU A 445 -9.14 5.37 -9.51
CA GLU A 445 -9.93 6.35 -10.26
C GLU A 445 -9.72 7.78 -9.76
N LYS A 446 -9.74 7.98 -8.43
CA LYS A 446 -9.43 9.29 -7.83
C LYS A 446 -8.03 9.75 -8.20
N MET A 447 -7.03 8.88 -8.14
CA MET A 447 -5.65 9.20 -8.53
C MET A 447 -5.59 9.65 -10.00
N GLN A 448 -6.25 8.96 -10.92
CA GLN A 448 -6.34 9.39 -12.31
C GLN A 448 -7.02 10.76 -12.47
N SER A 449 -8.06 11.05 -11.67
CA SER A 449 -8.70 12.37 -11.68
C SER A 449 -7.79 13.48 -11.14
N TYR A 450 -6.92 13.17 -10.17
CA TYR A 450 -5.91 14.11 -9.71
C TYR A 450 -4.85 14.37 -10.77
N GLU A 451 -4.36 13.34 -11.46
CA GLU A 451 -3.40 13.48 -12.55
C GLU A 451 -3.95 14.35 -13.70
N THR A 452 -5.24 14.23 -14.02
CA THR A 452 -5.85 15.09 -15.05
C THR A 452 -6.01 16.54 -14.57
N MET A 453 -6.40 16.75 -13.32
CA MET A 453 -6.48 18.08 -12.72
C MET A 453 -5.10 18.76 -12.63
N GLU A 454 -4.05 18.01 -12.30
CA GLU A 454 -2.68 18.49 -12.26
C GLU A 454 -2.21 18.97 -13.64
N LYS A 455 -2.45 18.20 -14.70
CA LYS A 455 -2.19 18.62 -16.09
C LYS A 455 -2.95 19.89 -16.47
N CYS A 456 -4.22 20.01 -16.09
CA CYS A 456 -4.98 21.23 -16.34
C CYS A 456 -4.43 22.45 -15.58
N TYR A 457 -3.87 22.22 -14.38
CA TYR A 457 -3.23 23.26 -13.60
C TYR A 457 -1.92 23.72 -14.24
N GLU A 458 -1.08 22.77 -14.69
CA GLU A 458 0.14 23.06 -15.44
C GLU A 458 -0.15 23.86 -16.72
N ASP A 459 -1.16 23.44 -17.49
CA ASP A 459 -1.62 24.17 -18.68
C ASP A 459 -2.09 25.59 -18.34
N LEU A 460 -2.81 25.76 -17.24
CA LEU A 460 -3.27 27.07 -16.80
C LEU A 460 -2.10 27.95 -16.35
N GLN A 461 -1.12 27.38 -15.68
CA GLN A 461 0.10 28.06 -15.26
C GLN A 461 0.92 28.50 -16.48
N HIS A 462 1.09 27.64 -17.49
CA HIS A 462 1.71 28.00 -18.76
C HIS A 462 0.98 29.14 -19.47
N ARG A 463 -0.36 29.15 -19.46
CA ARG A 463 -1.16 30.26 -20.01
C ARG A 463 -0.97 31.55 -19.21
N TYR A 464 -0.89 31.45 -17.89
CA TYR A 464 -0.64 32.59 -17.02
C TYR A 464 0.74 33.20 -17.28
N ASP A 465 1.78 32.37 -17.37
CA ASP A 465 3.14 32.81 -17.68
C ASP A 465 3.23 33.47 -19.06
N ALA A 466 2.57 32.87 -20.06
CA ALA A 466 2.47 33.46 -21.40
C ALA A 466 1.74 34.81 -21.39
N LEU A 467 0.64 34.92 -20.63
CA LEU A 467 -0.09 36.18 -20.47
C LEU A 467 0.77 37.24 -19.78
N LEU A 468 1.54 36.86 -18.77
CA LEU A 468 2.45 37.76 -18.06
C LEU A 468 3.56 38.28 -18.98
N GLN A 469 4.14 37.40 -19.82
CA GLN A 469 5.13 37.79 -20.81
C GLN A 469 4.52 38.76 -21.86
N MET A 470 3.37 38.42 -22.43
CA MET A 470 2.66 39.27 -23.38
C MET A 470 2.27 40.63 -22.77
N TYR A 471 1.90 40.65 -21.49
CA TYR A 471 1.63 41.88 -20.76
C TYR A 471 2.91 42.71 -20.59
N GLY A 472 4.03 42.09 -20.22
CA GLY A 472 5.34 42.74 -20.14
C GLY A 472 5.73 43.39 -21.47
N GLU A 473 5.65 42.66 -22.58
CA GLU A 473 5.93 43.23 -23.91
C GLU A 473 4.95 44.35 -24.31
N LYS A 474 3.72 44.36 -23.78
CA LYS A 474 2.77 45.45 -24.05
C LYS A 474 3.14 46.70 -23.27
N VAL A 475 3.62 46.56 -22.03
CA VAL A 475 4.14 47.65 -21.22
C VAL A 475 5.39 48.26 -21.87
N GLU A 476 6.34 47.43 -22.30
CA GLU A 476 7.54 47.90 -23.00
C GLU A 476 7.19 48.70 -24.26
N ARG A 477 6.28 48.19 -25.10
CA ARG A 477 5.81 48.93 -26.30
C ARG A 477 5.14 50.25 -25.96
N THR A 478 4.42 50.35 -24.84
CA THR A 478 3.84 51.62 -24.42
C THR A 478 4.90 52.61 -23.95
N GLU A 479 5.91 52.13 -23.21
CA GLU A 479 7.04 52.96 -22.77
C GLU A 479 7.87 53.46 -23.95
N GLU A 480 8.12 52.62 -24.96
CA GLU A 480 8.78 53.01 -26.21
C GLU A 480 8.01 54.13 -26.93
N LEU A 481 6.70 53.99 -27.10
CA LEU A 481 5.86 55.02 -27.72
C LEU A 481 5.80 56.32 -26.92
N GLU A 482 5.85 56.23 -25.59
CA GLU A 482 5.93 57.41 -24.72
C GLU A 482 7.28 58.13 -24.89
N LEU A 483 8.39 57.39 -24.97
CA LEU A 483 9.71 57.95 -25.27
C LEU A 483 9.72 58.62 -26.65
N ASP A 484 9.21 57.96 -27.69
CA ASP A 484 9.08 58.53 -29.03
C ASP A 484 8.28 59.84 -29.02
N LEU A 485 7.17 59.90 -28.28
CA LEU A 485 6.37 61.13 -28.13
C LEU A 485 7.15 62.24 -27.42
N VAL A 486 7.95 61.91 -26.41
CA VAL A 486 8.80 62.88 -25.71
C VAL A 486 9.88 63.41 -26.66
N GLU A 487 10.52 62.54 -27.44
CA GLU A 487 11.50 62.91 -28.46
C GLU A 487 10.89 63.83 -29.52
N LEU A 488 9.74 63.46 -30.10
CA LEU A 488 9.01 64.30 -31.04
C LEU A 488 8.66 65.66 -30.43
N LYS A 489 8.17 65.69 -29.19
CA LYS A 489 7.86 66.94 -28.48
C LYS A 489 9.10 67.81 -28.29
N SER A 490 10.25 67.21 -27.97
CA SER A 490 11.53 67.92 -27.86
C SER A 490 11.99 68.48 -29.20
N ALA A 491 11.84 67.71 -30.28
CA ALA A 491 12.19 68.13 -31.64
C ALA A 491 11.30 69.30 -32.10
N TYR A 492 9.99 69.23 -31.84
CA TYR A 492 9.07 70.35 -32.11
C TYR A 492 9.40 71.59 -31.27
N LYS A 493 9.77 71.44 -29.99
CA LYS A 493 10.22 72.56 -29.17
C LYS A 493 11.49 73.19 -29.74
N LEU A 494 12.49 72.39 -30.09
CA LEU A 494 13.73 72.88 -30.72
C LEU A 494 13.43 73.62 -32.03
N GLN A 495 12.54 73.09 -32.87
CA GLN A 495 12.11 73.75 -34.11
C GLN A 495 11.42 75.10 -33.83
N ILE A 496 10.55 75.16 -32.81
CA ILE A 496 9.90 76.41 -32.39
C ILE A 496 10.96 77.40 -31.89
N ASP A 497 11.89 76.95 -31.05
CA ASP A 497 12.96 77.79 -30.49
C ASP A 497 13.88 78.32 -31.61
N GLU A 498 14.20 77.50 -32.61
CA GLU A 498 14.96 77.92 -33.80
C GLU A 498 14.19 78.95 -34.64
N LEU A 499 12.89 78.75 -34.86
CA LEU A 499 12.03 79.74 -35.54
C LEU A 499 11.90 81.05 -34.76
N LEU A 500 11.92 81.00 -33.42
CA LEU A 500 11.93 82.19 -32.58
C LEU A 500 13.30 82.91 -32.61
N ALA A 501 14.40 82.15 -32.69
CA ALA A 501 15.75 82.70 -32.82
C ALA A 501 16.01 83.31 -34.21
N ASN A 502 15.48 82.68 -35.27
CA ASN A 502 15.57 83.13 -36.67
C ASN A 502 14.16 83.41 -37.24
N PRO A 503 13.51 84.52 -36.83
CA PRO A 503 12.18 84.83 -37.31
C PRO A 503 12.20 85.08 -38.83
N PRO A 504 11.19 84.58 -39.57
CA PRO A 504 11.09 84.81 -41.01
C PRO A 504 11.09 86.33 -41.30
N PRO A 505 11.59 86.75 -42.47
CA PRO A 505 11.88 88.16 -42.79
C PRO A 505 10.67 89.11 -42.67
N ASN A 506 9.46 88.57 -42.57
CA ASN A 506 8.21 89.33 -42.39
C ASN A 506 7.92 89.74 -40.93
N LEU A 507 8.65 89.18 -39.95
CA LEU A 507 8.47 89.43 -38.51
C LEU A 507 9.68 90.11 -37.84
N GLN A 508 10.75 90.36 -38.60
CA GLN A 508 11.90 91.13 -38.12
C GLN A 508 11.45 92.59 -37.89
N ARG A 509 11.37 93.02 -36.62
CA ARG A 509 11.19 94.45 -36.31
C ARG A 509 12.33 95.22 -37.01
N PRO A 510 12.03 96.29 -37.76
CA PRO A 510 13.09 97.11 -38.33
C PRO A 510 13.95 97.63 -37.18
N ALA A 511 15.25 97.34 -37.24
CA ALA A 511 16.23 97.89 -36.33
C ALA A 511 16.04 99.41 -36.32
N LYS A 512 15.78 99.98 -35.13
CA LYS A 512 15.83 101.43 -34.94
C LYS A 512 17.27 101.84 -35.25
N GLN A 513 17.45 102.52 -36.37
CA GLN A 513 18.67 103.27 -36.66
C GLN A 513 18.82 104.33 -35.57
N THR A 514 19.89 104.25 -34.80
CA THR A 514 20.47 105.35 -34.02
C THR A 514 21.78 105.75 -34.64
#